data_AF-A0A7C1CYX9-F1
#
_entry.id   AF-A0A7C1CYX9-F1
#
_cell.length_a   1.000
_cell.length_b   1.000
_cell.length_c   1.000
_cell.angle_alpha   90.00
_cell.angle_beta   90.00
_cell.angle_gamma   90.00
#
_symmetry.space_group_name_H-M   'P 1'
#
loop_
_entity.id
_entity.type
_entity.pdbx_description
1 polymer ?
#
loop_
_entity_poly.entity_id
_entity_poly.type
_entity_poly.pdbx_seq_one_letter_code
_entity_poly.pdbx_strand_id
1 'polypeptide(L)'
;MARNSHALERERLLIAEEAARLVLDEGFEDFGLAKRKAAEHLGLGATRNLPKNVEVEAAVLERQSLFQTEAERANVARLREAALQAMRMFESYAPRLVGSALKGTAHAGRRITLHLFADSVEELCFLLMDRKIPYQLGERRLRFGGEFRALPTVSFVAGEVEVEAVV
;
A
#
# COMPACT_ATOMS: atom_id res chain seq x y z
N MET A 1 -5.86 -15.08 -35.91
CA MET A 1 -5.21 -15.03 -34.57
C MET A 1 -5.47 -13.72 -33.80
N ALA A 2 -5.77 -12.58 -34.43
CA ALA A 2 -5.99 -11.30 -33.72
C ALA A 2 -7.25 -11.19 -32.84
N ARG A 3 -8.38 -11.84 -33.20
CA ARG A 3 -9.64 -11.74 -32.43
C ARG A 3 -9.55 -12.28 -31.00
N ASN A 4 -8.72 -13.30 -30.76
CA ASN A 4 -8.58 -13.89 -29.42
C ASN A 4 -7.74 -13.00 -28.49
N SER A 5 -6.79 -12.25 -29.04
CA SER A 5 -5.94 -11.33 -28.26
C SER A 5 -6.73 -10.15 -27.71
N HIS A 6 -7.66 -9.57 -28.48
CA HIS A 6 -8.49 -8.45 -28.01
C HIS A 6 -9.51 -8.88 -26.95
N ALA A 7 -10.04 -10.10 -27.04
CA ALA A 7 -10.94 -10.64 -26.02
C ALA A 7 -10.21 -10.84 -24.68
N LEU A 8 -9.00 -11.42 -24.72
CA LEU A 8 -8.14 -11.56 -23.54
C LEU A 8 -7.71 -10.20 -22.98
N GLU A 9 -7.37 -9.23 -23.82
CA GLU A 9 -7.04 -7.88 -23.36
C GLU A 9 -8.22 -7.24 -22.61
N ARG A 10 -9.42 -7.33 -23.19
CA ARG A 10 -10.64 -6.80 -22.58
C ARG A 10 -10.98 -7.48 -21.26
N GLU A 11 -10.82 -8.80 -21.19
CA GLU A 11 -11.01 -9.57 -19.95
C GLU A 11 -10.06 -9.07 -18.85
N ARG A 12 -8.78 -8.87 -19.20
CA ARG A 12 -7.75 -8.39 -18.25
C ARG A 12 -8.07 -6.99 -17.73
N LEU A 13 -8.56 -6.10 -18.61
CA LEU A 13 -8.99 -4.75 -18.25
C LEU A 13 -10.19 -4.77 -17.29
N LEU A 14 -11.21 -5.58 -17.56
CA LEU A 14 -12.37 -5.71 -16.68
C LEU A 14 -11.99 -6.21 -15.28
N ILE A 15 -11.09 -7.20 -15.21
CA ILE A 15 -10.58 -7.68 -13.91
C ILE A 15 -9.78 -6.58 -13.20
N ALA A 16 -9.02 -5.75 -13.92
CA ALA A 16 -8.27 -4.65 -13.32
C ALA A 16 -9.21 -3.57 -12.76
N GLU A 17 -10.27 -3.20 -13.47
CA GLU A 17 -11.29 -2.26 -13.02
C GLU A 17 -12.05 -2.76 -11.79
N GLU A 18 -12.49 -4.02 -11.79
CA GLU A 18 -13.18 -4.60 -10.64
C GLU A 18 -12.23 -4.77 -9.45
N ALA A 19 -10.97 -5.15 -9.68
CA ALA A 19 -9.96 -5.19 -8.61
C ALA A 19 -9.71 -3.79 -8.04
N ALA A 20 -9.69 -2.74 -8.87
CA ALA A 20 -9.56 -1.37 -8.41
C ALA A 20 -10.74 -0.95 -7.53
N ARG A 21 -11.97 -1.35 -7.88
CA ARG A 21 -13.16 -1.15 -7.05
C ARG A 21 -13.00 -1.83 -5.68
N LEU A 22 -12.54 -3.08 -5.63
CA LEU A 22 -12.30 -3.80 -4.37
C LEU A 22 -11.23 -3.12 -3.50
N VAL A 23 -10.17 -2.61 -4.11
CA VAL A 23 -9.11 -1.88 -3.38
C VAL A 23 -9.64 -0.60 -2.76
N LEU A 24 -10.45 0.17 -3.50
CA LEU A 24 -10.96 1.47 -3.06
C LEU A 24 -12.14 1.36 -2.10
N ASP A 25 -13.15 0.57 -2.49
CA ASP A 25 -14.44 0.54 -1.81
C ASP A 25 -14.42 -0.46 -0.64
N GLU A 26 -13.66 -1.56 -0.77
CA GLU A 26 -13.59 -2.64 0.22
C GLU A 26 -12.24 -2.68 0.98
N GLY A 27 -11.30 -1.78 0.67
CA GLY A 27 -10.05 -1.62 1.43
C GLY A 27 -9.04 -2.76 1.27
N PHE A 28 -9.04 -3.48 0.15
CA PHE A 28 -8.08 -4.56 -0.09
C PHE A 28 -6.63 -4.04 -0.23
N GLU A 29 -5.75 -4.44 0.70
CA GLU A 29 -4.32 -4.10 0.62
C GLU A 29 -3.51 -5.07 -0.26
N ASP A 30 -3.96 -6.32 -0.40
CA ASP A 30 -3.30 -7.35 -1.23
C ASP A 30 -3.94 -7.41 -2.62
N PHE A 31 -3.22 -6.90 -3.62
CA PHE A 31 -3.65 -6.95 -5.03
C PHE A 31 -3.81 -8.37 -5.59
N GLY A 32 -3.07 -9.34 -5.07
CA GLY A 32 -3.24 -10.75 -5.45
C GLY A 32 -4.57 -11.32 -4.98
N LEU A 33 -5.03 -10.94 -3.78
CA LEU A 33 -6.37 -11.27 -3.31
C LEU A 33 -7.44 -10.49 -4.07
N ALA A 34 -7.25 -9.18 -4.25
CA ALA A 34 -8.19 -8.33 -5.00
C ALA A 34 -8.42 -8.84 -6.43
N LYS A 35 -7.36 -9.21 -7.17
CA LYS A 35 -7.48 -9.74 -8.53
C LYS A 35 -8.23 -11.06 -8.62
N ARG A 36 -8.00 -11.96 -7.67
CA ARG A 36 -8.70 -13.26 -7.63
C ARG A 36 -10.18 -13.08 -7.32
N LYS A 37 -10.49 -12.26 -6.31
CA LYS A 37 -11.88 -11.93 -5.96
C LYS A 37 -12.58 -11.18 -7.10
N ALA A 38 -11.89 -10.27 -7.79
CA ALA A 38 -12.41 -9.59 -8.98
C ALA A 38 -12.72 -10.55 -10.12
N ALA A 39 -11.83 -11.51 -10.41
CA ALA A 39 -12.08 -12.54 -11.40
C ALA A 39 -13.29 -13.41 -11.00
N GLU A 40 -13.43 -13.77 -9.73
CA GLU A 40 -14.60 -14.51 -9.23
C GLU A 40 -15.90 -13.72 -9.41
N HIS A 41 -15.93 -12.44 -9.06
CA HIS A 41 -17.10 -11.56 -9.24
C HIS A 41 -17.55 -11.47 -10.70
N LEU A 42 -16.61 -11.53 -11.64
CA LEU A 42 -16.88 -11.47 -13.08
C LEU A 42 -17.20 -12.84 -13.69
N GLY A 43 -17.28 -13.91 -12.90
CA GLY A 43 -17.50 -15.28 -13.39
C GLY A 43 -16.27 -15.90 -14.09
N LEU A 44 -15.09 -15.33 -13.87
CA LEU A 44 -13.81 -15.68 -14.51
C LEU A 44 -12.82 -16.34 -13.52
N GLY A 45 -13.28 -16.92 -12.42
CA GLY A 45 -12.41 -17.41 -11.34
C GLY A 45 -11.34 -18.44 -11.74
N ALA A 46 -11.51 -19.15 -12.87
CA ALA A 46 -10.53 -20.09 -13.41
C ALA A 46 -9.55 -19.45 -14.43
N THR A 47 -9.64 -18.14 -14.68
CA THR A 47 -8.82 -17.46 -15.68
C THR A 47 -7.35 -17.44 -15.29
N ARG A 48 -6.48 -17.67 -16.28
CA ARG A 48 -5.02 -17.50 -16.13
C ARG A 48 -4.56 -16.11 -16.57
N ASN A 49 -5.48 -15.29 -17.08
CA ASN A 49 -5.20 -13.99 -17.68
C ASN A 49 -5.41 -12.86 -16.65
N LEU A 50 -4.82 -13.01 -15.47
CA LEU A 50 -4.92 -11.99 -14.42
C LEU A 50 -4.06 -10.77 -14.77
N PRO A 51 -4.52 -9.55 -14.43
CA PRO A 51 -3.73 -8.34 -14.65
C PRO A 51 -2.47 -8.32 -13.79
N LYS A 52 -1.46 -7.62 -14.29
CA LYS A 52 -0.27 -7.25 -13.52
C LYS A 52 -0.67 -6.23 -12.44
N ASN A 53 0.11 -6.18 -11.37
CA ASN A 53 -0.14 -5.21 -10.30
C ASN A 53 -0.13 -3.77 -10.83
N VAL A 54 0.76 -3.46 -11.78
CA VAL A 54 0.84 -2.13 -12.41
C VAL A 54 -0.44 -1.75 -13.17
N GLU A 55 -1.19 -2.73 -13.69
CA GLU A 55 -2.44 -2.47 -14.41
C GLU A 55 -3.58 -2.20 -13.44
N VAL A 56 -3.64 -2.96 -12.34
CA VAL A 56 -4.58 -2.68 -11.24
C VAL A 56 -4.27 -1.31 -10.63
N GLU A 57 -3.00 -0.97 -10.41
CA GLU A 57 -2.59 0.34 -9.91
C GLU A 57 -3.03 1.47 -10.84
N ALA A 58 -2.86 1.31 -12.16
CA ALA A 58 -3.33 2.28 -13.13
C ALA A 58 -4.86 2.47 -13.06
N ALA A 59 -5.62 1.37 -12.98
CA ALA A 59 -7.08 1.42 -12.85
C ALA A 59 -7.53 2.05 -11.53
N VAL A 60 -6.81 1.81 -10.42
CA VAL A 60 -7.06 2.47 -9.13
C VAL A 60 -6.86 3.96 -9.24
N LEU A 61 -5.76 4.42 -9.84
CA LEU A 61 -5.47 5.84 -10.02
C LEU A 61 -6.49 6.53 -10.92
N GLU A 62 -6.86 5.89 -12.03
CA GLU A 62 -7.88 6.40 -12.94
C GLU A 62 -9.23 6.55 -12.23
N ARG A 63 -9.68 5.50 -11.53
CA ARG A 63 -10.93 5.53 -10.76
C ARG A 63 -10.90 6.60 -9.68
N GLN A 64 -9.79 6.74 -8.95
CA GLN A 64 -9.65 7.82 -7.98
C GLN A 64 -9.73 9.20 -8.62
N SER A 65 -9.09 9.43 -9.76
CA SER A 65 -9.16 10.75 -10.42
C SER A 65 -10.59 11.18 -10.76
N LEU A 66 -11.47 10.22 -11.01
CA LEU A 66 -12.87 10.45 -11.35
C LEU A 66 -13.77 10.66 -10.12
N PHE A 67 -13.45 10.01 -8.99
CA PHE A 67 -14.33 9.94 -7.81
C PHE A 67 -13.76 10.57 -6.53
N GLN A 68 -12.50 11.03 -6.54
CA GLN A 68 -11.82 11.53 -5.36
C GLN A 68 -12.47 12.81 -4.83
N THR A 69 -12.83 12.77 -3.54
CA THR A 69 -13.42 13.90 -2.84
C THR A 69 -12.36 14.88 -2.32
N GLU A 70 -12.74 16.13 -2.03
CA GLU A 70 -11.84 17.11 -1.40
C GLU A 70 -11.35 16.64 -0.03
N ALA A 71 -12.20 15.93 0.72
CA ALA A 71 -11.85 15.34 2.01
C ALA A 71 -10.75 14.26 1.90
N GLU A 72 -10.81 13.42 0.86
CA GLU A 72 -9.77 12.43 0.58
C GLU A 72 -8.44 13.09 0.19
N ARG A 73 -8.49 14.14 -0.65
CA ARG A 73 -7.28 14.94 -0.98
C ARG A 73 -6.63 15.52 0.28
N ALA A 74 -7.44 16.11 1.15
CA ALA A 74 -6.98 16.65 2.42
C ALA A 74 -6.38 15.54 3.33
N ASN A 75 -7.00 14.36 3.39
CA ASN A 75 -6.46 13.23 4.17
C ASN A 75 -5.10 12.77 3.64
N VAL A 76 -4.94 12.63 2.32
CA VAL A 76 -3.65 12.27 1.70
C VAL A 76 -2.58 13.31 2.02
N ALA A 77 -2.91 14.61 1.92
CA ALA A 77 -1.99 15.68 2.27
C ALA A 77 -1.53 15.59 3.73
N ARG A 78 -2.48 15.38 4.65
CA ARG A 78 -2.21 15.18 6.09
C ARG A 78 -1.31 13.97 6.35
N LEU A 79 -1.56 12.84 5.68
CA LEU A 79 -0.72 11.65 5.81
C LEU A 79 0.70 11.88 5.27
N ARG A 80 0.84 12.61 4.15
CA ARG A 80 2.15 12.96 3.59
C ARG A 80 2.93 13.91 4.49
N GLU A 81 2.24 14.84 5.16
CA GLU A 81 2.87 15.71 6.14
C GLU A 81 3.37 14.93 7.35
N ALA A 82 2.55 14.03 7.90
CA ALA A 82 2.98 13.13 8.98
C ALA A 82 4.16 12.24 8.55
N ALA A 83 4.14 11.73 7.30
CA ALA A 83 5.25 10.98 6.74
C ALA A 83 6.53 11.81 6.68
N LEU A 84 6.45 13.06 6.22
CA LEU A 84 7.61 13.94 6.17
C LEU A 84 8.20 14.20 7.56
N GLN A 85 7.36 14.38 8.57
CA GLN A 85 7.80 14.54 9.96
C GLN A 85 8.51 13.28 10.48
N ALA A 86 7.92 12.09 10.26
CA ALA A 86 8.52 10.83 10.64
C ALA A 86 9.83 10.55 9.88
N MET A 87 9.89 10.84 8.57
CA MET A 87 11.10 10.73 7.77
C MET A 87 12.22 11.64 8.28
N ARG A 88 11.90 12.87 8.72
CA ARG A 88 12.91 13.74 9.36
C ARG A 88 13.40 13.19 10.70
N MET A 89 12.53 12.55 11.47
CA MET A 89 12.93 11.89 12.72
C MET A 89 13.92 10.74 12.49
N PHE A 90 13.70 9.96 11.43
CA PHE A 90 14.51 8.80 11.07
C PHE A 90 15.52 9.09 9.96
N GLU A 91 15.93 10.35 9.76
CA GLU A 91 16.78 10.77 8.63
C GLU A 91 18.05 9.92 8.49
N SER A 92 18.68 9.56 9.62
CA SER A 92 19.88 8.71 9.68
C SER A 92 19.68 7.30 9.11
N TYR A 93 18.44 6.82 8.95
CA TYR A 93 18.10 5.48 8.47
C TYR A 93 17.53 5.49 7.05
N ALA A 94 17.83 6.53 6.25
CA ALA A 94 17.48 6.64 4.84
C ALA A 94 15.99 6.32 4.51
N PRO A 95 15.03 7.00 5.17
CA PRO A 95 13.63 6.60 5.17
C PRO A 95 12.98 6.73 3.79
N ARG A 96 12.13 5.77 3.43
CA ARG A 96 11.36 5.76 2.18
C ARG A 96 9.87 5.58 2.46
N LEU A 97 9.06 6.55 2.07
CA LEU A 97 7.60 6.44 2.11
C LEU A 97 7.14 5.42 1.07
N VAL A 98 6.28 4.48 1.48
CA VAL A 98 5.68 3.47 0.61
C VAL A 98 4.17 3.39 0.84
N GLY A 99 3.49 2.57 0.02
CA GLY A 99 2.07 2.29 0.18
C GLY A 99 1.17 3.44 -0.28
N SER A 100 -0.01 3.53 0.33
CA SER A 100 -1.13 4.36 -0.15
C SER A 100 -0.87 5.86 -0.02
N ALA A 101 -0.19 6.31 1.03
CA ALA A 101 0.15 7.72 1.22
C ALA A 101 1.12 8.25 0.13
N LEU A 102 2.08 7.41 -0.31
CA LEU A 102 2.94 7.73 -1.45
C LEU A 102 2.10 7.86 -2.72
N LYS A 103 1.30 6.82 -3.01
CA LYS A 103 0.50 6.70 -4.24
C LYS A 103 -0.65 7.70 -4.33
N GLY A 104 -0.98 8.37 -3.24
CA GLY A 104 -2.14 9.27 -3.15
C GLY A 104 -3.46 8.52 -3.03
N THR A 105 -3.41 7.23 -2.71
CA THR A 105 -4.57 6.34 -2.70
C THR A 105 -5.09 6.05 -1.28
N ALA A 106 -4.68 6.82 -0.27
CA ALA A 106 -4.99 6.56 1.14
C ALA A 106 -6.42 6.95 1.53
N HIS A 107 -7.38 6.25 0.92
CA HIS A 107 -8.80 6.38 1.25
C HIS A 107 -9.06 5.84 2.66
N ALA A 108 -9.63 6.66 3.55
CA ALA A 108 -9.91 6.36 4.97
C ALA A 108 -8.72 5.90 5.84
N GLY A 109 -7.50 5.82 5.29
CA GLY A 109 -6.32 5.37 6.01
C GLY A 109 -5.89 6.37 7.08
N ARG A 110 -5.51 5.86 8.25
CA ARG A 110 -4.81 6.62 9.31
C ARG A 110 -3.37 6.17 9.50
N ARG A 111 -2.88 5.28 8.64
CA ARG A 111 -1.56 4.68 8.72
C ARG A 111 -0.69 5.07 7.54
N ILE A 112 0.57 5.36 7.81
CA ILE A 112 1.64 5.43 6.82
C ILE A 112 2.63 4.29 7.05
N THR A 113 3.25 3.82 5.97
CA THR A 113 4.34 2.83 6.05
C THR A 113 5.63 3.46 5.54
N LEU A 114 6.69 3.35 6.34
CA LEU A 114 8.05 3.71 5.98
C LEU A 114 8.90 2.46 5.89
N HIS A 115 9.77 2.39 4.89
CA HIS A 115 10.93 1.49 4.93
C HIS A 115 12.13 2.26 5.45
N LEU A 116 12.76 1.74 6.49
CA LEU A 116 13.97 2.26 7.09
C LEU A 116 15.11 1.27 6.85
N PHE A 117 16.32 1.78 6.66
CA PHE A 117 17.51 0.98 6.39
C PHE A 117 18.47 1.10 7.57
N ALA A 118 18.04 0.54 8.71
CA ALA A 118 18.87 0.40 9.91
C ALA A 118 19.51 -0.99 9.94
N ASP A 119 20.62 -1.14 10.67
CA ASP A 119 21.25 -2.46 10.84
C ASP A 119 20.41 -3.37 11.74
N SER A 120 19.56 -2.78 12.60
CA SER A 120 18.73 -3.49 13.57
C SER A 120 17.43 -2.74 13.89
N VAL A 121 16.39 -3.45 14.36
CA VAL A 121 15.14 -2.82 14.82
C VAL A 121 15.32 -2.15 16.18
N GLU A 122 16.31 -2.60 16.94
CA GLU A 122 16.70 -2.10 18.25
C GLU A 122 17.16 -0.63 18.17
N GLU A 123 17.88 -0.24 17.13
CA GLU A 123 18.28 1.16 16.89
C GLU A 123 17.07 2.11 16.81
N LEU A 124 15.99 1.68 16.16
CA LEU A 124 14.75 2.45 16.10
C LEU A 124 14.08 2.50 17.46
N CYS A 125 14.06 1.37 18.18
CA CYS A 125 13.52 1.30 19.53
C CYS A 125 14.22 2.29 20.46
N PHE A 126 15.55 2.32 20.47
CA PHE A 126 16.33 3.25 21.29
C PHE A 126 16.03 4.71 20.94
N LEU A 127 15.96 5.05 19.65
CA LEU A 127 15.61 6.41 19.23
C LEU A 127 14.21 6.84 19.72
N LEU A 128 13.23 5.93 19.65
CA LEU A 128 11.87 6.19 20.13
C LEU A 128 11.82 6.29 21.65
N MET A 129 12.57 5.45 22.38
CA MET A 129 12.71 5.53 23.84
C MET A 129 13.31 6.86 24.29
N ASP A 130 14.41 7.30 23.66
CA ASP A 130 15.08 8.57 23.98
C ASP A 130 14.14 9.76 23.80
N ARG A 131 13.25 9.68 22.79
CA ARG A 131 12.21 10.68 22.51
C ARG A 131 10.93 10.49 23.31
N LYS A 132 10.87 9.47 24.17
CA LYS A 132 9.70 9.08 24.99
C LYS A 132 8.44 8.84 24.16
N ILE A 133 8.61 8.25 22.97
CA ILE A 133 7.51 7.89 22.07
C ILE A 133 7.12 6.44 22.33
N PRO A 134 5.88 6.16 22.77
CA PRO A 134 5.38 4.80 22.89
C PRO A 134 5.37 4.10 21.53
N TYR A 135 5.82 2.85 21.51
CA TYR A 135 5.90 2.06 20.28
C TYR A 135 5.51 0.60 20.53
N GLN A 136 5.21 -0.11 19.45
CA GLN A 136 4.96 -1.55 19.45
C GLN A 136 5.86 -2.23 18.42
N LEU A 137 6.35 -3.42 18.77
CA LEU A 137 7.08 -4.28 17.85
C LEU A 137 6.10 -5.20 17.12
N GLY A 138 6.44 -5.54 15.89
CA GLY A 138 5.68 -6.47 15.07
C GLY A 138 6.53 -7.06 13.95
N GLU A 139 5.87 -7.78 13.06
CA GLU A 139 6.49 -8.33 11.86
C GLU A 139 5.59 -8.13 10.64
N ARG A 140 6.19 -7.83 9.49
CA ARG A 140 5.49 -7.73 8.21
C ARG A 140 6.08 -8.71 7.21
N ARG A 141 5.20 -9.50 6.60
CA ARG A 141 5.60 -10.44 5.53
C ARG A 141 5.62 -9.72 4.19
N LEU A 142 6.82 -9.49 3.66
CA LEU A 142 7.03 -8.89 2.34
C LEU A 142 7.59 -9.92 1.35
N ARG A 143 7.29 -9.72 0.06
CA ARG A 143 7.72 -10.63 -1.01
C ARG A 143 9.01 -10.13 -1.66
N PHE A 144 10.04 -10.95 -1.64
CA PHE A 144 11.35 -10.70 -2.26
C PHE A 144 11.69 -11.83 -3.23
N GLY A 145 11.90 -11.50 -4.52
CA GLY A 145 12.36 -12.48 -5.51
C GLY A 145 11.47 -13.72 -5.69
N GLY A 146 10.20 -13.66 -5.27
CA GLY A 146 9.27 -14.80 -5.30
C GLY A 146 8.99 -15.42 -3.94
N GLU A 147 9.86 -15.21 -2.95
CA GLU A 147 9.73 -15.73 -1.58
C GLU A 147 9.14 -14.69 -0.63
N PHE A 148 8.48 -15.14 0.44
CA PHE A 148 8.02 -14.27 1.51
C PHE A 148 9.04 -14.26 2.64
N ARG A 149 9.42 -13.07 3.11
CA ARG A 149 10.27 -12.87 4.28
C ARG A 149 9.50 -12.06 5.32
N ALA A 150 9.59 -12.48 6.58
CA ALA A 150 9.11 -11.69 7.71
C ALA A 150 10.20 -10.66 8.05
N LEU A 151 9.84 -9.39 8.06
CA LEU A 151 10.70 -8.29 8.44
C LEU A 151 10.18 -7.67 9.73
N PRO A 152 11.06 -7.29 10.67
CA PRO A 152 10.66 -6.63 11.89
C PRO A 152 10.06 -5.25 11.59
N THR A 153 9.11 -4.84 12.42
CA THR A 153 8.46 -3.53 12.32
C THR A 153 8.38 -2.85 13.67
N VAL A 154 8.44 -1.52 13.66
CA VAL A 154 8.10 -0.67 14.80
C VAL A 154 6.92 0.21 14.42
N SER A 155 5.83 0.16 15.19
CA SER A 155 4.70 1.06 15.03
C SER A 155 4.59 2.06 16.18
N PHE A 156 4.23 3.30 15.87
CA PHE A 156 4.01 4.36 16.86
C PHE A 156 3.01 5.39 16.29
N VAL A 157 2.55 6.32 17.13
CA VAL A 157 1.61 7.37 16.73
C VAL A 157 2.32 8.72 16.63
N ALA A 158 2.23 9.37 15.47
CA ALA A 158 2.67 10.74 15.23
C ALA A 158 1.43 11.65 15.09
N GLY A 159 1.07 12.35 16.17
CA GLY A 159 -0.16 13.13 16.24
C GLY A 159 -1.40 12.23 16.19
N GLU A 160 -2.08 12.19 15.05
CA GLU A 160 -3.24 11.30 14.80
C GLU A 160 -2.98 10.26 13.71
N VAL A 161 -1.73 10.13 13.27
CA VAL A 161 -1.32 9.21 12.21
C VAL A 161 -0.49 8.09 12.83
N GLU A 162 -0.90 6.86 12.57
CA GLU A 162 -0.11 5.69 12.88
C GLU A 162 1.04 5.57 11.86
N VAL A 163 2.25 5.40 12.35
CA VAL A 163 3.44 5.18 11.53
C VAL A 163 3.91 3.76 11.77
N GLU A 164 4.00 2.97 10.72
CA GLU A 164 4.63 1.65 10.73
C GLU A 164 5.96 1.74 9.98
N ALA A 165 7.06 1.55 10.69
CA ALA A 165 8.40 1.49 10.13
C ALA A 165 8.83 0.02 9.98
N VAL A 166 9.11 -0.39 8.75
CA VAL A 166 9.67 -1.71 8.42
C VAL A 166 11.19 -1.56 8.25
N VAL A 167 11.95 -2.46 8.87
CA VAL A 167 13.42 -2.53 8.76
C VAL A 167 13.82 -3.72 7.91
#